data_AF-A0A804Q2T7-F1
#
_entry.id   AF-A0A804Q2T7-F1
#
_cell.length_a   1.000
_cell.length_b   1.000
_cell.length_c   1.000
_cell.angle_alpha   90.00
_cell.angle_beta   90.00
_cell.angle_gamma   90.00
#
_symmetry.space_group_name_H-M   'P 1'
#
loop_
_entity.id
_entity.type
_entity.pdbx_description
1 polymer ?
#
loop_
_entity_poly.entity_id
_entity_poly.type
_entity_poly.pdbx_seq_one_letter_code
_entity_poly.pdbx_strand_id
1 'polypeptide(L)'
;MQEWTWFEKFLDDIVFLVEAGEIPMSRIDDAVERILRVKFISGVFEHPFSDQSLLDIVGCKEHRLLAREAVRKSLVLLKNGKDQKEPFLPLARDAKRILVAGTHADDIGYQCGGWTIAWPGDSGKVTLGTSILEAIQELVGVQTEVVHEKYPTKAMIETGGFSYAVVVVGEVPYAEWIGDRTDLSIPFNGSDLIIRVASKIPILVIVISGRPLIIESQVLEKIDALVAAWLPGSEGMGITDCLFGDHDFVGTLPVTWYKSVDQLPINAGDSNYDPLFPVGYGLKMFRSDDDST
;
A
#
# COMPACT_ATOMS: atom_id res chain seq x y z
N MET A 1 -1.80 -16.06 45.28
CA MET A 1 -2.44 -15.01 44.46
C MET A 1 -3.13 -15.74 43.32
N GLN A 2 -4.45 -15.68 43.28
CA GLN A 2 -5.25 -16.40 42.30
C GLN A 2 -5.21 -15.59 40.99
N GLU A 3 -4.68 -16.17 39.93
CA GLU A 3 -4.74 -15.60 38.57
C GLU A 3 -6.19 -15.71 38.09
N TRP A 4 -7.00 -14.72 38.44
CA TRP A 4 -8.28 -14.53 37.75
C TRP A 4 -7.96 -14.20 36.31
N THR A 5 -8.56 -14.93 35.38
CA THR A 5 -8.56 -14.45 34.00
C THR A 5 -9.31 -13.12 33.99
N TRP A 6 -8.78 -12.11 33.30
CA TRP A 6 -9.41 -10.77 33.23
C TRP A 6 -10.89 -10.83 32.84
N PHE A 7 -11.29 -11.90 32.15
CA PHE A 7 -12.67 -12.21 31.80
C PHE A 7 -13.56 -12.57 33.00
N GLU A 8 -13.12 -13.48 33.87
CA GLU A 8 -13.88 -13.87 35.07
C GLU A 8 -14.10 -12.66 35.98
N LYS A 9 -13.05 -11.84 36.16
CA LYS A 9 -13.18 -10.59 36.94
C LYS A 9 -14.17 -9.62 36.31
N PHE A 10 -14.15 -9.45 34.98
CA PHE A 10 -15.12 -8.61 34.28
C PHE A 10 -16.56 -9.06 34.53
N LEU A 11 -16.82 -10.37 34.47
CA LEU A 11 -18.16 -10.91 34.71
C LEU A 11 -18.60 -10.66 36.14
N ASP A 12 -17.75 -10.95 37.12
CA ASP A 12 -18.05 -10.75 38.54
C ASP A 12 -18.32 -9.29 38.86
N ASP A 13 -17.48 -8.37 38.36
CA ASP A 13 -17.65 -6.94 38.55
C ASP A 13 -18.98 -6.45 37.94
N ILE A 14 -19.34 -6.90 36.73
CA ILE A 14 -20.61 -6.52 36.09
C ILE A 14 -21.81 -7.06 36.87
N VAL A 15 -21.79 -8.32 37.30
CA VAL A 15 -22.87 -8.92 38.10
C VAL A 15 -23.03 -8.16 39.42
N PHE A 16 -21.93 -7.93 40.13
CA PHE A 16 -21.93 -7.17 41.38
C PHE A 16 -22.54 -5.77 41.20
N LEU A 17 -22.14 -5.04 40.15
CA LEU A 17 -22.67 -3.70 39.88
C LEU A 17 -24.16 -3.69 39.55
N VAL A 18 -24.67 -4.75 38.91
CA VAL A 18 -26.11 -4.92 38.65
C VAL A 18 -26.86 -5.23 39.95
N GLU A 19 -26.36 -6.17 40.76
CA GLU A 19 -26.95 -6.54 42.04
C GLU A 19 -26.95 -5.39 43.05
N ALA A 20 -25.90 -4.55 43.02
CA ALA A 20 -25.79 -3.34 43.82
C ALA A 20 -26.69 -2.19 43.31
N GLY A 21 -27.28 -2.32 42.13
CA GLY A 21 -28.14 -1.29 41.52
C GLY A 21 -27.40 -0.13 40.85
N GLU A 22 -26.07 -0.20 40.75
CA GLU A 22 -25.23 0.79 40.06
C GLU A 22 -25.40 0.71 38.53
N ILE A 23 -25.68 -0.49 38.02
CA ILE A 23 -26.09 -0.72 36.63
C ILE A 23 -27.55 -1.17 36.62
N PRO A 24 -28.50 -0.39 36.08
CA PRO A 24 -29.90 -0.80 36.04
C PRO A 24 -30.10 -1.99 35.08
N MET A 25 -30.98 -2.92 35.42
CA MET A 25 -31.31 -4.07 34.55
C MET A 25 -31.76 -3.65 33.15
N SER A 26 -32.42 -2.50 32.99
CA SER A 26 -32.79 -1.97 31.67
C SER A 26 -31.59 -1.70 30.75
N ARG A 27 -30.41 -1.39 31.29
CA ARG A 27 -29.17 -1.24 30.52
C ARG A 27 -28.67 -2.60 30.02
N ILE A 28 -28.77 -3.63 30.86
CA ILE A 28 -28.44 -5.01 30.49
C ILE A 28 -29.41 -5.50 29.42
N ASP A 29 -30.71 -5.29 29.62
CA ASP A 29 -31.76 -5.68 28.67
C ASP A 29 -31.55 -5.01 27.30
N ASP A 30 -31.26 -3.69 27.24
CA ASP A 30 -30.94 -3.01 25.97
C ASP A 30 -29.68 -3.58 25.29
N ALA A 31 -28.63 -3.89 26.05
CA ALA A 31 -27.39 -4.45 25.49
C ALA A 31 -27.63 -5.86 24.93
N VAL A 32 -28.31 -6.71 25.69
CA VAL A 32 -28.64 -8.08 25.30
C VAL A 32 -29.61 -8.08 24.12
N GLU A 33 -30.63 -7.21 24.11
CA GLU A 33 -31.55 -7.09 22.98
C GLU A 33 -30.80 -6.77 21.68
N ARG A 34 -29.84 -5.84 21.71
CA ARG A 34 -29.01 -5.51 20.54
C ARG A 34 -28.16 -6.69 20.06
N ILE A 35 -27.53 -7.43 20.98
CA ILE A 35 -26.73 -8.62 20.66
C ILE A 35 -27.60 -9.71 20.05
N LEU A 36 -28.72 -10.04 20.70
CA LEU A 36 -29.63 -11.10 20.26
C LEU A 36 -30.30 -10.73 18.94
N ARG A 37 -30.71 -9.47 18.75
CA ARG A 37 -31.28 -8.99 17.48
C ARG A 37 -30.34 -9.28 16.31
N VAL A 38 -29.05 -8.98 16.43
CA VAL A 38 -28.08 -9.28 15.37
C VAL A 38 -27.94 -10.79 15.16
N LYS A 39 -27.83 -11.59 16.23
CA LYS A 39 -27.70 -13.06 16.13
C LYS A 39 -28.92 -13.70 15.44
N PHE A 40 -30.12 -13.21 15.72
CA PHE A 40 -31.35 -13.67 15.05
C PHE A 40 -31.40 -13.22 13.59
N ILE A 41 -31.14 -11.94 13.30
CA ILE A 41 -31.17 -11.42 11.91
C ILE A 41 -30.12 -12.12 11.04
N SER A 42 -28.94 -12.43 11.58
CA SER A 42 -27.87 -13.12 10.85
C SER A 42 -28.10 -14.63 10.72
N GLY A 43 -29.16 -15.20 11.31
CA GLY A 43 -29.48 -16.63 11.24
C GLY A 43 -28.52 -17.55 11.99
N VAL A 44 -27.77 -17.05 12.98
CA VAL A 44 -26.79 -17.86 13.74
C VAL A 44 -27.48 -18.94 14.60
N PHE A 45 -28.75 -18.74 14.94
CA PHE A 45 -29.53 -19.76 15.66
C PHE A 45 -29.93 -20.93 14.75
N GLU A 46 -30.20 -20.68 13.48
CA GLU A 46 -30.53 -21.70 12.48
C GLU A 46 -29.28 -22.39 11.91
N HIS A 47 -28.19 -21.63 11.75
CA HIS A 47 -26.93 -22.10 11.17
C HIS A 47 -25.73 -21.77 12.08
N PRO A 48 -25.60 -22.44 13.25
CA PRO A 48 -24.59 -22.10 14.26
C PRO A 48 -23.18 -22.61 13.93
N PHE A 49 -23.03 -23.44 12.90
CA PHE A 49 -21.76 -24.09 12.53
C PHE A 49 -21.27 -23.63 11.17
N SER A 50 -19.96 -23.76 10.94
CA SER A 50 -19.34 -23.44 9.66
C SER A 50 -19.73 -24.43 8.57
N ASP A 51 -19.86 -23.91 7.34
CA ASP A 51 -20.03 -24.70 6.13
C ASP A 51 -18.67 -24.98 5.49
N GLN A 52 -18.24 -26.23 5.52
CA GLN A 52 -16.95 -26.64 4.95
C GLN A 52 -16.91 -26.57 3.42
N SER A 53 -18.06 -26.54 2.74
CA SER A 53 -18.10 -26.41 1.28
C SER A 53 -17.59 -25.06 0.78
N LEU A 54 -17.50 -24.06 1.66
CA LEU A 54 -17.03 -22.71 1.34
C LEU A 54 -15.50 -22.56 1.46
N LEU A 55 -14.76 -23.58 1.89
CA LEU A 55 -13.32 -23.48 2.10
C LEU A 55 -12.56 -23.08 0.83
N ASP A 56 -13.00 -23.57 -0.34
CA ASP A 56 -12.38 -23.28 -1.64
C ASP A 56 -12.54 -21.80 -2.07
N ILE A 57 -13.41 -21.04 -1.40
CA ILE A 57 -13.59 -19.59 -1.64
C ILE A 57 -12.43 -18.78 -1.02
N VAL A 58 -11.73 -19.33 -0.02
CA VAL A 58 -10.61 -18.65 0.64
C VAL A 58 -9.44 -18.53 -0.32
N GLY A 59 -9.14 -17.31 -0.76
CA GLY A 59 -8.04 -17.04 -1.69
C GLY A 59 -8.28 -17.55 -3.11
N CYS A 60 -9.55 -17.76 -3.51
CA CYS A 60 -9.92 -18.21 -4.85
C CYS A 60 -9.46 -17.22 -5.94
N LYS A 61 -9.38 -17.70 -7.17
CA LYS A 61 -8.87 -16.94 -8.31
C LYS A 61 -9.70 -15.69 -8.57
N GLU A 62 -11.02 -15.77 -8.47
CA GLU A 62 -11.95 -14.68 -8.73
C GLU A 62 -11.73 -13.52 -7.74
N HIS A 63 -11.51 -13.83 -6.47
CA HIS A 63 -11.19 -12.81 -5.45
C HIS A 63 -9.81 -12.19 -5.68
N ARG A 64 -8.82 -12.97 -6.11
CA ARG A 64 -7.50 -12.45 -6.49
C ARG A 64 -7.58 -11.55 -7.72
N LEU A 65 -8.40 -11.88 -8.72
CA LEU A 65 -8.63 -11.01 -9.87
C LEU A 65 -9.31 -9.69 -9.46
N LEU A 66 -10.26 -9.74 -8.53
CA LEU A 66 -10.87 -8.54 -7.96
C LEU A 66 -9.85 -7.71 -7.16
N ALA A 67 -8.99 -8.34 -6.38
CA ALA A 67 -7.93 -7.65 -5.66
C ALA A 67 -6.90 -7.01 -6.61
N ARG A 68 -6.46 -7.72 -7.66
CA ARG A 68 -5.63 -7.15 -8.75
C ARG A 68 -6.29 -5.92 -9.38
N GLU A 69 -7.61 -5.97 -9.59
CA GLU A 69 -8.37 -4.82 -10.08
C GLU A 69 -8.37 -3.64 -9.10
N ALA A 70 -8.56 -3.92 -7.81
CA ALA A 70 -8.51 -2.89 -6.78
C ALA A 70 -7.11 -2.25 -6.69
N VAL A 71 -6.05 -3.05 -6.81
CA VAL A 71 -4.66 -2.57 -6.88
C VAL A 71 -4.48 -1.58 -8.02
N ARG A 72 -4.76 -1.97 -9.27
CA ARG A 72 -4.56 -1.04 -10.41
C ARG A 72 -5.36 0.26 -10.27
N LYS A 73 -6.57 0.20 -9.70
CA LYS A 73 -7.44 1.36 -9.49
C LYS A 73 -7.01 2.26 -8.33
N SER A 74 -6.23 1.74 -7.38
CA SER A 74 -5.74 2.51 -6.22
C SER A 74 -4.47 3.30 -6.53
N LEU A 75 -3.69 2.88 -7.53
CA LEU A 75 -2.42 3.53 -7.88
C LEU A 75 -2.65 4.98 -8.30
N VAL A 76 -1.86 5.88 -7.71
CA VAL A 76 -1.85 7.29 -8.08
C VAL A 76 -0.52 7.64 -8.74
N LEU A 77 -0.57 8.02 -10.01
CA LEU A 77 0.61 8.50 -10.74
C LEU A 77 0.85 9.96 -10.35
N LEU A 78 1.95 10.20 -9.64
CA LEU A 78 2.30 11.53 -9.11
C LEU A 78 3.27 12.30 -10.01
N LYS A 79 4.07 11.57 -10.79
CA LYS A 79 5.00 12.13 -11.77
C LYS A 79 5.17 11.16 -12.93
N ASN A 80 5.21 11.67 -14.16
CA ASN A 80 5.46 10.86 -15.36
C ASN A 80 6.27 11.64 -16.42
N GLY A 81 7.58 11.62 -16.31
CA GLY A 81 8.53 12.38 -17.12
C GLY A 81 9.15 13.55 -16.35
N LYS A 82 10.37 13.91 -16.74
CA LYS A 82 11.00 15.19 -16.33
C LYS A 82 10.45 16.37 -17.12
N ASP A 83 10.07 16.11 -18.38
CA ASP A 83 9.28 17.01 -19.23
C ASP A 83 7.89 16.41 -19.42
N GLN A 84 6.83 17.21 -19.30
CA GLN A 84 5.45 16.80 -19.52
C GLN A 84 5.16 16.38 -20.98
N LYS A 85 6.08 16.60 -21.91
CA LYS A 85 5.97 16.17 -23.31
C LYS A 85 6.57 14.79 -23.57
N GLU A 86 7.40 14.29 -22.67
CA GLU A 86 8.12 13.03 -22.80
C GLU A 86 7.77 12.13 -21.61
N PRO A 87 6.62 11.43 -21.65
CA PRO A 87 6.21 10.55 -20.57
C PRO A 87 7.17 9.37 -20.44
N PHE A 88 7.43 8.96 -19.20
CA PHE A 88 8.30 7.82 -18.89
C PHE A 88 7.56 6.49 -18.88
N LEU A 89 6.28 6.51 -18.46
CA LEU A 89 5.34 5.40 -18.53
C LEU A 89 4.47 5.53 -19.80
N PRO A 90 4.10 4.41 -20.44
CA PRO A 90 4.37 3.02 -20.02
C PRO A 90 5.83 2.60 -20.23
N LEU A 91 6.32 1.71 -19.38
CA LEU A 91 7.65 1.12 -19.50
C LEU A 91 7.74 0.22 -20.74
N ALA A 92 8.89 0.25 -21.42
CA ALA A 92 9.17 -0.60 -22.57
C ALA A 92 9.33 -2.07 -22.15
N ARG A 93 8.50 -2.97 -22.69
CA ARG A 93 8.54 -4.42 -22.37
C ARG A 93 9.75 -5.14 -22.97
N ASP A 94 10.32 -4.58 -24.04
CA ASP A 94 11.41 -5.15 -24.83
C ASP A 94 12.80 -4.61 -24.45
N ALA A 95 12.91 -3.94 -23.30
CA ALA A 95 14.18 -3.50 -22.75
C ALA A 95 15.10 -4.70 -22.51
N LYS A 96 16.31 -4.70 -23.07
CA LYS A 96 17.23 -5.85 -22.94
C LYS A 96 17.57 -6.19 -21.50
N ARG A 97 17.72 -5.18 -20.65
CA ARG A 97 18.14 -5.33 -19.26
C ARG A 97 17.57 -4.22 -18.38
N ILE A 98 16.95 -4.60 -17.27
CA ILE A 98 16.32 -3.67 -16.33
C ILE A 98 16.78 -3.97 -14.91
N LEU A 99 16.79 -2.95 -14.06
CA LEU A 99 17.10 -3.08 -12.64
C LEU A 99 15.81 -2.98 -11.83
N VAL A 100 15.57 -3.92 -10.93
CA VAL A 100 14.57 -3.81 -9.88
C VAL A 100 15.30 -3.71 -8.55
N ALA A 101 15.02 -2.66 -7.78
CA ALA A 101 15.75 -2.37 -6.55
C ALA A 101 14.83 -1.90 -5.43
N GLY A 102 15.38 -1.83 -4.21
CA GLY A 102 14.69 -1.32 -3.03
C GLY A 102 14.09 -2.41 -2.15
N THR A 103 13.83 -2.02 -0.91
CA THR A 103 13.45 -2.93 0.18
C THR A 103 12.12 -3.64 -0.02
N HIS A 104 11.25 -3.05 -0.84
CA HIS A 104 9.84 -3.45 -1.02
C HIS A 104 9.60 -4.16 -2.34
N ALA A 105 10.62 -4.31 -3.19
CA ALA A 105 10.44 -4.88 -4.53
C ALA A 105 10.04 -6.36 -4.48
N ASP A 106 10.60 -7.12 -3.53
CA ASP A 106 10.37 -8.56 -3.40
C ASP A 106 9.98 -8.93 -1.95
N ASP A 107 8.97 -8.24 -1.42
CA ASP A 107 8.49 -8.44 -0.05
C ASP A 107 6.96 -8.32 0.02
N ILE A 108 6.27 -9.48 0.09
CA ILE A 108 4.81 -9.54 0.14
C ILE A 108 4.28 -8.92 1.43
N GLY A 109 4.94 -9.16 2.55
CA GLY A 109 4.56 -8.61 3.84
C GLY A 109 4.57 -7.08 3.83
N TYR A 110 5.60 -6.47 3.23
CA TYR A 110 5.71 -5.02 3.10
C TYR A 110 4.67 -4.41 2.16
N GLN A 111 4.36 -5.04 1.02
CA GLN A 111 3.29 -4.53 0.14
C GLN A 111 1.88 -4.73 0.73
N CYS A 112 1.71 -5.64 1.70
CA CYS A 112 0.44 -5.82 2.41
C CYS A 112 0.28 -4.86 3.60
N GLY A 113 1.35 -4.63 4.38
CA GLY A 113 1.31 -3.80 5.58
C GLY A 113 0.73 -4.50 6.82
N GLY A 114 0.26 -3.71 7.79
CA GLY A 114 -0.34 -4.23 9.02
C GLY A 114 -1.63 -4.99 8.79
N TRP A 115 -2.11 -5.69 9.83
CA TRP A 115 -3.32 -6.53 9.76
C TRP A 115 -3.28 -7.63 8.69
N THR A 116 -2.08 -8.04 8.28
CA THR A 116 -1.87 -9.13 7.32
C THR A 116 -1.14 -10.29 8.00
N ILE A 117 -1.87 -11.39 8.23
CA ILE A 117 -1.45 -12.58 8.99
C ILE A 117 -1.15 -12.27 10.47
N ALA A 118 -0.21 -11.37 10.75
CA ALA A 118 0.08 -10.84 12.07
C ALA A 118 -0.56 -9.46 12.27
N TRP A 119 -0.80 -9.09 13.54
CA TRP A 119 -1.38 -7.80 13.91
C TRP A 119 -0.58 -6.60 13.37
N PRO A 120 0.73 -6.43 13.68
CA PRO A 120 1.52 -5.37 13.07
C PRO A 120 1.91 -5.65 11.61
N GLY A 121 1.61 -6.85 11.09
CA GLY A 121 2.20 -7.38 9.85
C GLY A 121 3.63 -7.87 10.05
N ASP A 122 4.21 -8.43 8.99
CA ASP A 122 5.56 -9.01 8.98
C ASP A 122 6.27 -8.74 7.64
N SER A 123 7.57 -9.03 7.54
CA SER A 123 8.37 -8.96 6.30
C SER A 123 8.46 -10.32 5.62
N GLY A 124 8.64 -10.31 4.30
CA GLY A 124 8.92 -11.48 3.46
C GLY A 124 7.67 -12.11 2.86
N LYS A 125 7.76 -13.38 2.49
CA LYS A 125 6.66 -14.14 1.84
C LYS A 125 5.68 -14.68 2.89
N VAL A 126 5.00 -13.78 3.60
CA VAL A 126 4.13 -14.09 4.76
C VAL A 126 2.83 -14.82 4.37
N THR A 127 2.39 -14.70 3.11
CA THR A 127 1.20 -15.35 2.58
C THR A 127 1.35 -15.60 1.07
N LEU A 128 0.38 -16.30 0.47
CA LEU A 128 0.30 -16.51 -0.97
C LEU A 128 -0.05 -15.21 -1.70
N GLY A 129 0.83 -14.78 -2.58
CA GLY A 129 0.65 -13.62 -3.46
C GLY A 129 1.79 -13.52 -4.46
N THR A 130 1.77 -12.44 -5.23
CA THR A 130 2.79 -12.09 -6.22
C THR A 130 3.46 -10.79 -5.78
N SER A 131 4.78 -10.82 -5.57
CA SER A 131 5.56 -9.62 -5.28
C SER A 131 5.66 -8.70 -6.50
N ILE A 132 6.08 -7.45 -6.33
CA ILE A 132 6.28 -6.52 -7.46
C ILE A 132 7.39 -7.05 -8.39
N LEU A 133 8.46 -7.61 -7.84
CA LEU A 133 9.51 -8.27 -8.61
C LEU A 133 8.96 -9.45 -9.41
N GLU A 134 8.24 -10.37 -8.76
CA GLU A 134 7.62 -11.53 -9.42
C GLU A 134 6.68 -11.07 -10.55
N ALA A 135 5.87 -10.03 -10.31
CA ALA A 135 4.97 -9.46 -11.31
C ALA A 135 5.70 -8.84 -12.50
N ILE A 136 6.82 -8.15 -12.28
CA ILE A 136 7.65 -7.59 -13.35
C ILE A 136 8.26 -8.72 -14.18
N GLN A 137 8.84 -9.72 -13.53
CA GLN A 137 9.47 -10.88 -14.18
C GLN A 137 8.47 -11.66 -15.06
N GLU A 138 7.26 -11.88 -14.56
CA GLU A 138 6.21 -12.56 -15.31
C GLU A 138 5.80 -11.78 -16.57
N LEU A 139 5.70 -10.46 -16.46
CA LEU A 139 5.20 -9.63 -17.56
C LEU A 139 6.22 -9.40 -18.68
N VAL A 140 7.50 -9.13 -18.34
CA VAL A 140 8.54 -8.88 -19.36
C VAL A 140 9.05 -10.17 -20.02
N GLY A 141 8.86 -11.32 -19.37
CA GLY A 141 9.21 -12.62 -19.89
C GLY A 141 10.72 -12.83 -20.09
N VAL A 142 11.09 -13.83 -20.89
CA VAL A 142 12.48 -14.33 -21.00
C VAL A 142 13.41 -13.47 -21.87
N GLN A 143 12.88 -12.47 -22.59
CA GLN A 143 13.68 -11.63 -23.49
C GLN A 143 14.38 -10.47 -22.78
N THR A 144 13.89 -10.12 -21.60
CA THR A 144 14.37 -9.02 -20.77
C THR A 144 15.11 -9.58 -19.56
N GLU A 145 16.40 -9.25 -19.41
CA GLU A 145 17.15 -9.62 -18.21
C GLU A 145 16.72 -8.71 -17.04
N VAL A 146 15.98 -9.27 -16.08
CA VAL A 146 15.60 -8.58 -14.85
C VAL A 146 16.66 -8.84 -13.78
N VAL A 147 17.46 -7.82 -13.46
CA VAL A 147 18.40 -7.88 -12.35
C VAL A 147 17.71 -7.33 -11.10
N HIS A 148 17.61 -8.15 -10.07
CA HIS A 148 17.14 -7.72 -8.76
C HIS A 148 18.32 -7.52 -7.82
N GLU A 149 18.42 -6.33 -7.23
CA GLU A 149 19.37 -6.04 -6.16
C GLU A 149 18.74 -5.03 -5.21
N LYS A 150 18.57 -5.40 -3.94
CA LYS A 150 17.88 -4.57 -2.94
C LYS A 150 18.62 -3.25 -2.71
N TYR A 151 19.96 -3.29 -2.68
CA TYR A 151 20.81 -2.12 -2.49
C TYR A 151 21.96 -2.10 -3.53
N PRO A 152 21.69 -1.70 -4.78
CA PRO A 152 22.66 -1.75 -5.86
C PRO A 152 23.91 -0.91 -5.53
N THR A 153 25.07 -1.49 -5.84
CA THR A 153 26.35 -0.82 -5.70
C THR A 153 26.53 0.25 -6.78
N LYS A 154 27.38 1.24 -6.52
CA LYS A 154 27.72 2.26 -7.52
C LYS A 154 28.29 1.65 -8.81
N ALA A 155 29.15 0.63 -8.68
CA ALA A 155 29.72 -0.06 -9.83
C ALA A 155 28.65 -0.77 -10.70
N MET A 156 27.67 -1.40 -10.07
CA MET A 156 26.53 -2.01 -10.77
C MET A 156 25.70 -0.95 -11.50
N ILE A 157 25.42 0.19 -10.85
CA ILE A 157 24.66 1.29 -11.44
C ILE A 157 25.39 1.89 -12.65
N GLU A 158 26.71 2.04 -12.56
CA GLU A 158 27.52 2.68 -13.62
C GLU A 158 27.82 1.76 -14.80
N THR A 159 28.01 0.46 -14.56
CA THR A 159 28.46 -0.49 -15.61
C THR A 159 27.40 -1.51 -16.00
N GLY A 160 26.24 -1.52 -15.33
CA GLY A 160 25.19 -2.52 -15.52
C GLY A 160 24.44 -2.42 -16.84
N GLY A 161 24.49 -1.28 -17.55
CA GLY A 161 23.85 -1.15 -18.86
C GLY A 161 22.32 -1.27 -18.82
N PHE A 162 21.69 -0.84 -17.72
CA PHE A 162 20.24 -0.89 -17.53
C PHE A 162 19.52 0.15 -18.39
N SER A 163 18.45 -0.26 -19.07
CA SER A 163 17.60 0.66 -19.84
C SER A 163 16.78 1.57 -18.92
N TYR A 164 16.27 1.02 -17.83
CA TYR A 164 15.61 1.74 -16.74
C TYR A 164 15.71 0.95 -15.44
N ALA A 165 15.37 1.60 -14.33
CA ALA A 165 15.17 0.92 -13.05
C ALA A 165 13.78 1.18 -12.45
N VAL A 166 13.26 0.17 -11.76
CA VAL A 166 12.10 0.28 -10.88
C VAL A 166 12.60 0.19 -9.45
N VAL A 167 12.46 1.28 -8.69
CA VAL A 167 12.91 1.38 -7.30
C VAL A 167 11.69 1.38 -6.39
N VAL A 168 11.52 0.32 -5.60
CA VAL A 168 10.36 0.14 -4.70
C VAL A 168 10.79 0.35 -3.26
N VAL A 169 10.26 1.39 -2.63
CA VAL A 169 10.59 1.81 -1.26
C VAL A 169 9.32 2.11 -0.48
N GLY A 170 9.40 2.19 0.85
CA GLY A 170 8.20 2.40 1.62
C GLY A 170 8.33 2.23 3.12
N GLU A 171 7.17 2.30 3.79
CA GLU A 171 7.06 2.02 5.21
C GLU A 171 7.16 0.51 5.50
N VAL A 172 7.68 0.15 6.67
CA VAL A 172 7.45 -1.20 7.22
C VAL A 172 5.99 -1.36 7.64
N PRO A 173 5.47 -2.59 7.74
CA PRO A 173 4.17 -2.87 8.34
C PRO A 173 4.04 -2.30 9.75
N TYR A 174 2.87 -1.77 10.07
CA TYR A 174 2.47 -1.32 11.40
C TYR A 174 0.95 -1.41 11.56
N ALA A 175 0.49 -1.50 12.80
CA ALA A 175 -0.92 -1.37 13.15
C ALA A 175 -1.08 -0.43 14.35
N GLU A 176 -2.10 0.42 14.29
CA GLU A 176 -2.50 1.31 15.38
C GLU A 176 -1.33 2.18 15.86
N TRP A 177 -1.09 2.27 17.17
CA TRP A 177 -0.09 3.13 17.79
C TRP A 177 1.36 2.77 17.42
N ILE A 178 1.61 1.56 16.89
CA ILE A 178 2.94 1.18 16.38
C ILE A 178 3.32 2.06 15.17
N GLY A 179 2.31 2.56 14.45
CA GLY A 179 2.49 3.45 13.31
C GLY A 179 2.71 4.92 13.67
N ASP A 180 2.60 5.31 14.94
CA ASP A 180 2.75 6.71 15.34
C ASP A 180 4.20 7.17 15.16
N ARG A 181 4.40 8.26 14.41
CA ARG A 181 5.72 8.83 14.14
C ARG A 181 5.65 10.31 13.80
N THR A 182 6.68 11.04 14.21
CA THR A 182 6.88 12.45 13.87
C THR A 182 7.77 12.62 12.64
N ASP A 183 8.68 11.69 12.40
CA ASP A 183 9.46 11.61 11.16
C ASP A 183 8.68 10.79 10.13
N LEU A 184 8.33 11.43 9.01
CA LEU A 184 7.59 10.81 7.90
C LEU A 184 8.46 10.73 6.64
N SER A 185 9.79 10.70 6.78
CA SER A 185 10.72 10.39 5.69
C SER A 185 10.58 8.96 5.19
N ILE A 186 11.07 8.70 3.97
CA ILE A 186 11.10 7.35 3.39
C ILE A 186 12.10 6.48 4.18
N PRO A 187 11.67 5.39 4.82
CA PRO A 187 12.56 4.55 5.63
C PRO A 187 13.71 3.89 4.84
N PHE A 188 14.63 3.27 5.58
CA PHE A 188 15.77 2.51 5.03
C PHE A 188 16.70 3.31 4.12
N ASN A 189 16.85 4.62 4.40
CA ASN A 189 17.58 5.55 3.53
C ASN A 189 17.04 5.51 2.09
N GLY A 190 15.71 5.41 1.93
CA GLY A 190 15.05 5.29 0.64
C GLY A 190 15.38 6.46 -0.29
N SER A 191 15.38 7.69 0.21
CA SER A 191 15.80 8.88 -0.55
C SER A 191 17.21 8.72 -1.15
N ASP A 192 18.18 8.27 -0.35
CA ASP A 192 19.56 8.08 -0.80
C ASP A 192 19.69 6.97 -1.85
N LEU A 193 18.94 5.88 -1.68
CA LEU A 193 18.88 4.81 -2.67
C LEU A 193 18.33 5.35 -4.01
N ILE A 194 17.21 6.06 -3.97
CA ILE A 194 16.58 6.65 -5.15
C ILE A 194 17.57 7.59 -5.86
N ILE A 195 18.16 8.53 -5.14
CA ILE A 195 19.10 9.52 -5.69
C ILE A 195 20.31 8.83 -6.33
N ARG A 196 20.85 7.80 -5.69
CA ARG A 196 22.00 7.03 -6.18
C ARG A 196 21.69 6.30 -7.48
N VAL A 197 20.54 5.63 -7.60
CA VAL A 197 20.16 4.92 -8.83
C VAL A 197 19.85 5.92 -9.95
N ALA A 198 19.09 6.99 -9.64
CA ALA A 198 18.76 8.07 -10.58
C ALA A 198 19.97 8.83 -11.14
N SER A 199 21.15 8.70 -10.51
CA SER A 199 22.37 9.37 -10.96
C SER A 199 22.90 8.87 -12.31
N LYS A 200 22.47 7.67 -12.76
CA LYS A 200 22.92 7.04 -14.01
C LYS A 200 21.82 6.37 -14.82
N ILE A 201 20.74 5.95 -14.18
CA ILE A 201 19.68 5.15 -14.82
C ILE A 201 18.38 5.97 -14.75
N PRO A 202 17.58 6.03 -15.83
CA PRO A 202 16.21 6.55 -15.75
C PRO A 202 15.37 5.68 -14.82
N ILE A 203 14.63 6.27 -13.88
CA ILE A 203 13.92 5.50 -12.84
C ILE A 203 12.45 5.86 -12.66
N LEU A 204 11.67 4.80 -12.45
CA LEU A 204 10.37 4.84 -11.80
C LEU A 204 10.56 4.54 -10.30
N VAL A 205 10.01 5.38 -9.44
CA VAL A 205 9.87 5.11 -8.01
C VAL A 205 8.45 4.67 -7.69
N ILE A 206 8.33 3.58 -6.94
CA ILE A 206 7.05 3.11 -6.38
C ILE A 206 7.14 3.25 -4.87
N VAL A 207 6.23 4.02 -4.27
CA VAL A 207 6.14 4.22 -2.83
C VAL A 207 5.03 3.35 -2.26
N ILE A 208 5.40 2.44 -1.36
CA ILE A 208 4.51 1.58 -0.57
C ILE A 208 4.35 2.21 0.81
N SER A 209 3.17 2.73 1.12
CA SER A 209 2.95 3.43 2.39
C SER A 209 1.47 3.45 2.78
N GLY A 210 1.20 3.49 4.09
CA GLY A 210 -0.18 3.65 4.60
C GLY A 210 -0.70 5.10 4.50
N ARG A 211 0.18 6.04 4.14
CA ARG A 211 -0.04 7.50 4.17
C ARG A 211 0.99 8.22 3.29
N PRO A 212 0.80 9.52 2.99
CA PRO A 212 1.84 10.34 2.38
C PRO A 212 3.14 10.31 3.20
N LEU A 213 4.28 10.32 2.51
CA LEU A 213 5.61 10.45 3.09
C LEU A 213 6.29 11.71 2.56
N ILE A 214 7.31 12.19 3.27
CA ILE A 214 8.16 13.28 2.77
C ILE A 214 8.89 12.80 1.52
N ILE A 215 8.63 13.50 0.41
CA ILE A 215 9.39 13.35 -0.82
C ILE A 215 10.19 14.62 -1.01
N GLU A 216 11.48 14.52 -0.73
CA GLU A 216 12.40 15.67 -0.82
C GLU A 216 12.45 16.22 -2.25
N SER A 217 12.60 17.54 -2.38
CA SER A 217 12.67 18.19 -3.71
C SER A 217 13.78 17.61 -4.59
N GLN A 218 14.95 17.32 -3.99
CA GLN A 218 16.07 16.69 -4.70
C GLN A 218 15.75 15.29 -5.25
N VAL A 219 14.84 14.55 -4.61
CA VAL A 219 14.35 13.26 -5.12
C VAL A 219 13.44 13.53 -6.32
N LEU A 220 12.44 14.41 -6.15
CA LEU A 220 11.50 14.77 -7.22
C LEU A 220 12.20 15.31 -8.47
N GLU A 221 13.28 16.06 -8.34
CA GLU A 221 14.05 16.58 -9.47
C GLU A 221 14.77 15.48 -10.28
N LYS A 222 15.17 14.39 -9.63
CA LYS A 222 16.01 13.34 -10.24
C LYS A 222 15.23 12.20 -10.88
N ILE A 223 14.09 11.84 -10.30
CA ILE A 223 13.28 10.70 -10.74
C ILE A 223 12.52 11.02 -12.04
N ASP A 224 12.22 10.00 -12.83
CA ASP A 224 11.47 10.15 -14.08
C ASP A 224 9.98 9.90 -13.85
N ALA A 225 9.61 8.89 -13.06
CA ALA A 225 8.24 8.68 -12.64
C ALA A 225 8.10 8.37 -11.14
N LEU A 226 6.92 8.65 -10.60
CA LEU A 226 6.57 8.41 -9.20
C LEU A 226 5.14 7.87 -9.12
N VAL A 227 4.98 6.71 -8.48
CA VAL A 227 3.69 6.10 -8.22
C VAL A 227 3.52 5.91 -6.71
N ALA A 228 2.41 6.41 -6.17
CA ALA A 228 1.93 6.02 -4.85
C ALA A 228 1.08 4.75 -5.00
N ALA A 229 1.57 3.65 -4.44
CA ALA A 229 0.92 2.33 -4.53
C ALA A 229 0.17 1.95 -3.24
N TRP A 230 0.27 2.77 -2.20
CA TRP A 230 -0.35 2.55 -0.89
C TRP A 230 0.12 1.22 -0.26
N LEU A 231 -0.83 0.43 0.28
CA LEU A 231 -0.62 -0.95 0.72
C LEU A 231 -1.43 -1.87 -0.20
N PRO A 232 -0.89 -2.27 -1.37
CA PRO A 232 -1.65 -2.94 -2.43
C PRO A 232 -2.09 -4.38 -2.09
N GLY A 233 -1.59 -5.00 -1.02
CA GLY A 233 -1.97 -6.38 -0.68
C GLY A 233 -1.28 -7.41 -1.57
N SER A 234 -1.88 -8.59 -1.76
CA SER A 234 -1.19 -9.78 -2.31
C SER A 234 -0.97 -9.77 -3.83
N GLU A 235 -1.64 -8.90 -4.58
CA GLU A 235 -1.74 -9.01 -6.04
C GLU A 235 -0.85 -7.98 -6.76
N GLY A 236 0.47 -8.15 -6.67
CA GLY A 236 1.46 -7.24 -7.28
C GLY A 236 1.33 -7.06 -8.79
N MET A 237 0.68 -8.00 -9.49
CA MET A 237 0.37 -7.86 -10.92
C MET A 237 -0.53 -6.65 -11.24
N GLY A 238 -1.34 -6.18 -10.27
CA GLY A 238 -2.15 -4.98 -10.47
C GLY A 238 -1.31 -3.71 -10.61
N ILE A 239 -0.07 -3.72 -10.07
CA ILE A 239 0.90 -2.64 -10.29
C ILE A 239 1.39 -2.68 -11.72
N THR A 240 1.88 -3.83 -12.19
CA THR A 240 2.49 -3.96 -13.51
C THR A 240 1.49 -3.78 -14.66
N ASP A 241 0.20 -4.09 -14.44
CA ASP A 241 -0.90 -3.75 -15.34
C ASP A 241 -0.86 -2.28 -15.78
N CYS A 242 -0.59 -1.36 -14.84
CA CYS A 242 -0.49 0.06 -15.13
C CYS A 242 0.91 0.44 -15.65
N LEU A 243 1.98 -0.06 -15.04
CA LEU A 243 3.34 0.36 -15.39
C LEU A 243 3.70 0.11 -16.85
N PHE A 244 3.18 -0.98 -17.42
CA PHE A 244 3.49 -1.41 -18.79
C PHE A 244 2.32 -1.15 -19.76
N GLY A 245 1.30 -0.41 -19.33
CA GLY A 245 0.24 0.11 -20.18
C GLY A 245 -0.84 -0.86 -20.63
N ASP A 246 -1.04 -1.99 -19.93
CA ASP A 246 -2.26 -2.80 -20.11
C ASP A 246 -3.50 -2.03 -19.62
N HIS A 247 -3.31 -1.17 -18.62
CA HIS A 247 -4.33 -0.28 -18.06
C HIS A 247 -3.77 1.13 -17.83
N ASP A 248 -4.62 2.16 -17.92
CA ASP A 248 -4.26 3.52 -17.52
C ASP A 248 -4.34 3.70 -16.00
N PHE A 249 -3.70 4.74 -15.48
CA PHE A 249 -3.86 5.20 -14.11
C PHE A 249 -5.16 5.97 -13.98
N VAL A 250 -5.98 5.56 -13.00
CA VAL A 250 -7.27 6.21 -12.71
C VAL A 250 -7.38 6.68 -11.28
N GLY A 251 -6.44 6.29 -10.41
CA GLY A 251 -6.43 6.67 -9.02
C GLY A 251 -6.09 8.16 -8.85
N THR A 252 -6.77 8.78 -7.89
CA THR A 252 -6.51 10.15 -7.44
C THR A 252 -6.27 10.17 -5.94
N LEU A 253 -5.45 11.08 -5.46
CA LEU A 253 -5.12 11.20 -4.04
C LEU A 253 -6.38 11.38 -3.18
N PRO A 254 -6.68 10.45 -2.24
CA PRO A 254 -7.79 10.61 -1.31
C PRO A 254 -7.43 11.53 -0.12
N VAL A 255 -6.14 11.87 0.02
CA VAL A 255 -5.58 12.66 1.11
C VAL A 255 -4.55 13.66 0.58
N THR A 256 -4.36 14.76 1.31
CA THR A 256 -3.36 15.77 0.96
C THR A 256 -1.94 15.21 1.07
N TRP A 257 -1.11 15.40 0.05
CA TRP A 257 0.33 15.16 0.16
C TRP A 257 1.03 16.46 0.56
N TYR A 258 1.59 16.52 1.76
CA TYR A 258 2.28 17.69 2.31
C TYR A 258 3.71 17.83 1.78
N LYS A 259 4.26 19.05 1.81
CA LYS A 259 5.66 19.37 1.46
C LYS A 259 6.62 19.12 2.63
N SER A 260 6.18 19.46 3.86
CA SER A 260 6.92 19.26 5.11
C SER A 260 5.98 18.77 6.21
N VAL A 261 6.53 18.04 7.19
CA VAL A 261 5.80 17.63 8.40
C VAL A 261 5.36 18.83 9.24
N ASP A 262 6.03 19.98 9.10
CA ASP A 262 5.67 21.23 9.78
C ASP A 262 4.33 21.81 9.32
N GLN A 263 3.81 21.36 8.17
CA GLN A 263 2.48 21.74 7.69
C GLN A 263 1.36 20.97 8.39
N LEU A 264 1.67 19.90 9.12
CA LEU A 264 0.65 19.05 9.73
C LEU A 264 0.01 19.73 10.97
N PRO A 265 -1.31 19.64 11.14
CA PRO A 265 -2.29 19.08 10.19
C PRO A 265 -2.57 20.04 9.01
N ILE A 266 -2.64 19.50 7.78
CA ILE A 266 -3.04 20.22 6.56
C ILE A 266 -4.10 19.41 5.78
N ASN A 267 -5.26 20.01 5.54
CA ASN A 267 -6.41 19.39 4.92
C ASN A 267 -7.03 20.28 3.84
N ALA A 268 -7.68 19.66 2.85
CA ALA A 268 -8.41 20.39 1.83
C ALA A 268 -9.49 21.27 2.47
N GLY A 269 -9.48 22.57 2.16
CA GLY A 269 -10.37 23.56 2.76
C GLY A 269 -9.72 24.45 3.82
N ASP A 270 -8.51 24.13 4.27
CA ASP A 270 -7.76 25.00 5.19
C ASP A 270 -7.39 26.33 4.53
N SER A 271 -7.36 27.42 5.30
CA SER A 271 -7.06 28.77 4.76
C SER A 271 -5.64 28.89 4.21
N ASN A 272 -4.70 28.09 4.71
CA ASN A 272 -3.30 28.06 4.30
C ASN A 272 -2.96 26.76 3.55
N TYR A 273 -3.90 26.24 2.74
CA TYR A 273 -3.74 24.99 2.00
C TYR A 273 -2.69 25.11 0.88
N ASP A 274 -1.45 24.71 1.17
CA ASP A 274 -0.31 24.70 0.24
C ASP A 274 0.36 23.32 0.13
N PRO A 275 -0.32 22.33 -0.47
CA PRO A 275 0.18 20.96 -0.55
C PRO A 275 1.27 20.77 -1.60
N LEU A 276 2.04 19.67 -1.49
CA LEU A 276 2.88 19.18 -2.58
C LEU A 276 2.01 18.62 -3.71
N PHE A 277 1.03 17.79 -3.35
CA PHE A 277 -0.03 17.32 -4.25
C PHE A 277 -1.38 17.43 -3.54
N PRO A 278 -2.37 18.14 -4.11
CA PRO A 278 -3.67 18.32 -3.47
C PRO A 278 -4.52 17.04 -3.49
N VAL A 279 -5.54 16.98 -2.64
CA VAL A 279 -6.59 15.95 -2.75
C VAL A 279 -7.19 15.96 -4.15
N GLY A 280 -7.45 14.79 -4.72
CA GLY A 280 -7.94 14.62 -6.09
C GLY A 280 -6.85 14.65 -7.16
N TYR A 281 -5.59 14.92 -6.81
CA TYR A 281 -4.49 14.87 -7.76
C TYR A 281 -4.18 13.44 -8.22
N GLY A 282 -3.97 13.25 -9.51
CA GLY A 282 -3.53 11.99 -10.11
C GLY A 282 -3.35 12.19 -11.61
N LEU A 283 -2.16 11.87 -12.12
CA LEU A 283 -1.89 11.96 -13.56
C LEU A 283 -2.49 10.74 -14.29
N LYS A 284 -2.87 10.96 -15.54
CA LYS A 284 -3.10 9.87 -16.49
C LYS A 284 -1.80 9.57 -17.24
N MET A 285 -1.63 8.33 -17.67
CA MET A 285 -0.48 7.95 -18.50
C MET A 285 -0.67 8.38 -19.95
N PHE A 286 -1.89 8.26 -20.48
CA PHE A 286 -2.24 8.75 -21.81
C PHE A 286 -2.94 10.11 -21.69
N ARG A 287 -2.51 11.08 -22.51
CA ARG A 287 -3.28 12.31 -22.69
C ARG A 287 -4.51 11.99 -23.54
N SER A 288 -5.68 12.48 -23.15
CA SER A 288 -6.82 12.55 -24.05
C SER A 288 -6.53 13.63 -25.10
N ASP A 289 -6.71 13.30 -26.39
CA ASP A 289 -6.55 14.26 -27.51
C ASP A 289 -7.53 15.46 -27.44
N ASP A 290 -8.51 15.42 -26.52
CA ASP A 290 -9.58 16.42 -26.37
C ASP A 290 -9.22 17.72 -25.61
N ASP A 291 -8.03 17.84 -25.00
CA ASP A 291 -7.64 19.08 -24.30
C ASP A 291 -6.97 20.12 -25.24
N SER A 292 -7.24 20.04 -26.55
CA SER A 292 -6.68 20.91 -27.59
C SER A 292 -7.72 21.80 -28.30
N THR A 293 -8.67 22.38 -27.54
CA THR A 293 -9.53 23.48 -28.01
C THR A 293 -9.53 24.67 -27.07
#